data_AF-A0A1F6FPA6-F1
#
_entry.id   AF-A0A1F6FPA6-F1
#
_cell.length_a   1.000
_cell.length_b   1.000
_cell.length_c   1.000
_cell.angle_alpha   90.00
_cell.angle_beta   90.00
_cell.angle_gamma   90.00
#
_symmetry.space_group_name_H-M   'P 1'
#
loop_
_entity.id
_entity.type
_entity.pdbx_description
1 polymer ?
#
loop_
_entity_poly.entity_id
_entity_poly.type
_entity_poly.pdbx_seq_one_letter_code
_entity_poly.pdbx_strand_id
1 'polypeptide(L)'
;MLVTFGHKHKWVKKIESDILVGFGKSNAKKITNLLRKIETLDITSIFAPLDQSFLDWFVPLYNERIRSKENPNLHDIYAATLGKAEKKFPYYTLTLFEAGIPIGGAIFTLRTYKLSIAFRVYFPDWQVNKKLACSPALFAEYIITKHAQEKNKTKLVHGSDRNPYGIYSSIGVAIFKLSVGCYPVVQYNPEIETIDTTTVQKNIFLLELPKQQRRITDAYLITTKDAAKNFEQALKYENQLRVQIIYRDNNELDASKS
;
A
#
# COMPACT_ATOMS: atom_id res chain seq x y z
N MET A 1 -2.81 -19.23 -19.81
CA MET A 1 -2.70 -17.98 -20.62
C MET A 1 -1.39 -17.33 -20.23
N LEU A 2 -0.59 -16.89 -21.20
CA LEU A 2 0.68 -16.23 -20.90
C LEU A 2 0.44 -14.74 -20.62
N VAL A 3 0.93 -14.25 -19.48
CA VAL A 3 0.86 -12.84 -19.10
C VAL A 3 2.26 -12.33 -18.84
N THR A 4 2.62 -11.23 -19.51
CA THR A 4 3.92 -10.57 -19.32
C THR A 4 3.77 -9.45 -18.29
N PHE A 5 4.72 -9.36 -17.36
CA PHE A 5 4.67 -8.42 -16.25
C PHE A 5 6.07 -7.92 -15.87
N GLY A 6 6.14 -6.74 -15.25
CA GLY A 6 7.38 -6.28 -14.62
C GLY A 6 7.48 -6.80 -13.19
N HIS A 7 8.66 -7.28 -12.76
CA HIS A 7 8.90 -7.78 -11.39
C HIS A 7 8.57 -6.75 -10.31
N LYS A 8 8.72 -5.46 -10.64
CA LYS A 8 8.43 -4.35 -9.74
C LYS A 8 7.61 -3.27 -10.43
N HIS A 9 6.76 -2.63 -9.65
CA HIS A 9 5.98 -1.45 -10.03
C HIS A 9 5.99 -0.44 -8.88
N LYS A 10 5.35 0.71 -9.10
CA LYS A 10 5.08 1.70 -8.06
C LYS A 10 3.61 2.01 -8.04
N TRP A 11 3.11 2.41 -6.87
CA TRP A 11 1.77 2.96 -6.74
C TRP A 11 1.84 4.46 -6.61
N VAL A 12 1.02 5.13 -7.40
CA VAL A 12 0.96 6.57 -7.49
C VAL A 12 -0.46 7.02 -7.25
N LYS A 13 -0.63 8.05 -6.43
CA LYS A 13 -1.89 8.75 -6.22
C LYS A 13 -1.74 10.19 -6.69
N LYS A 14 -2.74 10.69 -7.42
CA LYS A 14 -2.82 12.11 -7.78
C LYS A 14 -3.31 12.89 -6.56
N ILE A 15 -2.73 14.06 -6.33
CA ILE A 15 -3.23 14.98 -5.31
C ILE A 15 -4.29 15.85 -5.99
N GLU A 16 -5.54 15.67 -5.55
CA GLU A 16 -6.69 16.44 -6.03
C GLU A 16 -6.91 17.67 -5.14
N SER A 17 -7.71 18.65 -5.62
CA SER A 17 -8.13 19.80 -4.82
C SER A 17 -9.05 19.38 -3.67
N ASP A 18 -10.00 18.49 -3.93
CA ASP A 18 -10.72 17.75 -2.89
C ASP A 18 -10.02 16.41 -2.65
N ILE A 19 -9.37 16.29 -1.49
CA ILE A 19 -8.61 15.11 -1.07
C ILE A 19 -9.48 13.84 -1.09
N LEU A 20 -10.77 13.95 -0.71
CA LEU A 20 -11.64 12.79 -0.54
C LEU A 20 -12.11 12.19 -1.86
N VAL A 21 -12.09 12.95 -2.96
CA VAL A 21 -12.42 12.46 -4.31
C VAL A 21 -11.50 11.32 -4.73
N GLY A 22 -10.24 11.33 -4.27
CA GLY A 22 -9.31 10.25 -4.54
C GLY A 22 -9.62 8.94 -3.80
N PHE A 23 -10.48 8.95 -2.78
CA PHE A 23 -10.79 7.76 -2.00
C PHE A 23 -12.06 7.07 -2.51
N GLY A 24 -12.11 5.73 -2.45
CA GLY A 24 -13.35 5.01 -2.73
C GLY A 24 -14.47 5.47 -1.80
N LYS A 25 -15.72 5.53 -2.29
CA LYS A 25 -16.90 6.07 -1.57
C LYS A 25 -17.01 5.61 -0.10
N SER A 26 -16.79 4.32 0.16
CA SER A 26 -16.81 3.75 1.52
C SER A 26 -15.71 4.32 2.41
N ASN A 27 -14.48 4.44 1.89
CA ASN A 27 -13.35 4.99 2.62
C ASN A 27 -13.53 6.50 2.88
N ALA A 28 -14.00 7.26 1.89
CA ALA A 28 -14.33 8.67 2.06
C ALA A 28 -15.36 8.89 3.18
N LYS A 29 -16.41 8.04 3.24
CA LYS A 29 -17.40 8.06 4.33
C LYS A 29 -16.78 7.75 5.69
N LYS A 30 -15.92 6.73 5.78
CA LYS A 30 -15.20 6.37 7.02
C LYS A 30 -14.32 7.52 7.52
N ILE A 31 -13.55 8.15 6.64
CA ILE A 31 -12.70 9.30 6.96
C ILE A 31 -13.55 10.48 7.42
N THR A 32 -14.60 10.83 6.67
CA THR A 32 -15.52 11.93 7.02
C THR A 32 -16.15 11.72 8.40
N ASN A 33 -16.60 10.50 8.70
CA ASN A 33 -17.18 10.17 9.99
C ASN A 33 -16.17 10.23 11.14
N LEU A 34 -14.89 9.92 10.88
CA LEU A 34 -13.83 10.09 11.87
C LEU A 34 -13.54 11.58 12.12
N LEU A 35 -13.40 12.38 11.05
CA LEU A 35 -13.12 13.81 11.13
C LEU A 35 -14.17 14.59 11.93
N ARG A 36 -15.45 14.24 11.83
CA ARG A 36 -16.55 14.89 12.59
C ARG A 36 -16.43 14.80 14.10
N LYS A 37 -15.66 13.85 14.62
CA LYS A 37 -15.49 13.60 16.04
C LYS A 37 -14.03 13.59 16.47
N ILE A 38 -13.11 13.95 15.57
CA ILE A 38 -11.68 13.83 15.85
C ILE A 38 -11.26 14.70 17.03
N GLU A 39 -11.91 15.83 17.27
CA GLU A 39 -11.62 16.72 18.42
C GLU A 39 -12.01 16.10 19.77
N THR A 40 -12.96 15.15 19.76
CA THR A 40 -13.37 14.40 20.96
C THR A 40 -12.60 13.09 21.14
N LEU A 41 -11.78 12.73 20.15
CA LEU A 41 -10.94 11.56 20.18
C LEU A 41 -9.51 12.05 20.42
N ASP A 42 -8.81 11.49 21.40
CA ASP A 42 -7.40 11.82 21.61
C ASP A 42 -6.54 11.18 20.50
N ILE A 43 -6.68 11.66 19.27
CA ILE A 43 -6.00 11.17 18.07
C ILE A 43 -5.30 12.36 17.44
N THR A 44 -3.98 12.29 17.35
CA THR A 44 -3.16 13.37 16.79
C THR A 44 -2.15 12.83 15.78
N SER A 45 -1.62 13.71 14.94
CA SER A 45 -0.61 13.37 13.95
C SER A 45 0.51 14.40 13.96
N ILE A 46 1.76 13.94 13.94
CA ILE A 46 2.95 14.80 13.96
C ILE A 46 3.77 14.54 12.70
N PHE A 47 4.19 15.63 12.04
CA PHE A 47 5.20 15.61 10.99
C PHE A 47 6.50 16.21 11.52
N ALA A 48 7.61 15.49 11.38
CA ALA A 48 8.92 15.93 11.85
C ALA A 48 10.04 15.53 10.87
N PRO A 49 11.23 16.14 10.94
CA PRO A 49 12.43 15.56 10.34
C PRO A 49 12.68 14.14 10.87
N LEU A 50 13.23 13.26 10.05
CA LEU A 50 13.66 11.93 10.51
C LEU A 50 14.88 12.06 11.43
N ASP A 51 14.78 11.51 12.64
CA ASP A 51 15.84 11.44 13.63
C ASP A 51 16.04 9.99 14.14
N GLN A 52 17.02 9.82 15.03
CA GLN A 52 17.35 8.52 15.61
C GLN A 52 16.24 8.01 16.54
N SER A 53 15.64 8.88 17.36
CA SER A 53 14.57 8.50 18.29
C SER A 53 13.34 7.92 17.60
N PHE A 54 12.98 8.45 16.41
CA PHE A 54 11.94 7.85 15.59
C PHE A 54 12.35 6.43 15.13
N LEU A 55 13.59 6.23 14.67
CA LEU A 55 14.05 4.92 14.21
C LEU A 55 14.09 3.88 15.33
N ASP A 56 14.51 4.27 16.53
CA ASP A 56 14.59 3.39 17.69
C ASP A 56 13.22 2.80 18.04
N TRP A 57 12.15 3.59 17.89
CA TRP A 57 10.77 3.12 18.05
C TRP A 57 10.22 2.41 16.80
N PHE A 58 10.46 2.95 15.61
CA PHE A 58 9.82 2.50 14.37
C PHE A 58 10.38 1.18 13.84
N VAL A 59 11.70 0.98 13.91
CA VAL A 59 12.38 -0.17 13.30
C VAL A 59 11.98 -1.50 13.95
N PRO A 60 11.89 -1.63 15.29
CA PRO A 60 11.38 -2.84 15.92
C PRO A 60 9.97 -3.21 15.45
N LEU A 61 9.06 -2.24 15.44
CA LEU A 61 7.67 -2.41 15.00
C LEU A 61 7.59 -2.83 13.52
N TYR A 62 8.40 -2.21 12.67
CA TYR A 62 8.50 -2.57 11.26
C TYR A 62 9.01 -4.01 11.10
N ASN A 63 10.10 -4.37 11.78
CA ASN A 63 10.74 -5.68 11.68
C ASN A 63 9.80 -6.81 12.10
N GLU A 64 9.10 -6.64 13.23
CA GLU A 64 8.09 -7.59 13.70
C GLU A 64 7.02 -7.86 12.61
N ARG A 65 6.50 -6.79 12.01
CA ARG A 65 5.45 -6.88 10.99
C ARG A 65 5.91 -7.43 9.64
N ILE A 66 7.18 -7.26 9.29
CA ILE A 66 7.73 -7.89 8.08
C ILE A 66 8.04 -9.36 8.33
N ARG A 67 8.57 -9.72 9.50
CA ARG A 67 8.89 -11.10 9.89
C ARG A 67 7.68 -12.01 9.96
N SER A 68 6.49 -11.47 10.27
CA SER A 68 5.25 -12.25 10.30
C SER A 68 4.69 -12.62 8.91
N LYS A 69 5.37 -12.25 7.81
CA LYS A 69 4.97 -12.61 6.45
C LYS A 69 5.64 -13.91 6.01
N GLU A 70 4.97 -14.66 5.13
CA GLU A 70 5.45 -15.92 4.57
C GLU A 70 6.84 -15.81 3.90
N ASN A 71 7.11 -14.69 3.22
CA ASN A 71 8.39 -14.41 2.56
C ASN A 71 8.95 -13.05 3.02
N PRO A 72 9.54 -12.97 4.23
CA PRO A 72 9.97 -11.71 4.81
C PRO A 72 11.15 -11.13 4.03
N ASN A 73 11.04 -9.87 3.64
CA ASN A 73 12.15 -9.11 3.05
C ASN A 73 12.47 -7.92 3.96
N LEU A 74 13.39 -8.14 4.90
CA LEU A 74 13.82 -7.10 5.83
C LEU A 74 14.75 -6.12 5.11
N HIS A 75 14.46 -4.84 5.29
CA HIS A 75 15.28 -3.76 4.78
C HIS A 75 16.01 -3.11 5.96
N ASP A 76 17.29 -2.80 5.78
CA ASP A 76 17.99 -1.91 6.69
C ASP A 76 17.46 -0.49 6.49
N ILE A 77 16.55 -0.08 7.37
CA ILE A 77 15.91 1.24 7.31
C ILE A 77 16.94 2.33 7.58
N TYR A 78 17.87 2.12 8.51
CA TYR A 78 18.88 3.12 8.84
C TYR A 78 19.77 3.40 7.62
N ALA A 79 20.37 2.37 7.04
CA ALA A 79 21.22 2.49 5.85
C ALA A 79 20.44 3.05 4.64
N ALA A 80 19.15 2.73 4.51
CA ALA A 80 18.30 3.25 3.44
C ALA A 80 17.83 4.70 3.64
N THR A 81 17.96 5.26 4.86
CA THR A 81 17.41 6.56 5.24
C THR A 81 18.41 7.44 5.99
N LEU A 82 18.45 7.40 7.32
CA LEU A 82 19.22 8.30 8.17
C LEU A 82 20.74 8.12 8.01
N GLY A 83 21.21 6.88 7.86
CA GLY A 83 22.62 6.53 7.68
C GLY A 83 23.14 6.69 6.24
N LYS A 84 22.28 7.06 5.29
CA LYS A 84 22.69 7.21 3.89
C LYS A 84 23.60 8.42 3.72
N ALA A 85 24.86 8.20 3.31
CA ALA A 85 25.88 9.25 3.16
C ALA A 85 25.46 10.37 2.18
N GLU A 86 24.98 9.99 0.99
CA GLU A 86 24.55 10.94 -0.04
C GLU A 86 23.03 10.95 -0.22
N LYS A 87 22.36 11.81 0.56
CA LYS A 87 20.91 11.99 0.46
C LYS A 87 20.58 13.07 -0.55
N LYS A 88 19.97 12.67 -1.67
CA LYS A 88 19.42 13.63 -2.65
C LYS A 88 18.28 14.47 -2.08
N PHE A 89 17.54 13.94 -1.11
CA PHE A 89 16.42 14.64 -0.44
C PHE A 89 16.41 14.29 1.05
N PRO A 90 16.07 15.23 1.94
CA PRO A 90 15.87 14.93 3.36
C PRO A 90 14.68 13.99 3.57
N TYR A 91 14.75 13.23 4.64
CA TYR A 91 13.67 12.34 5.10
C TYR A 91 12.89 13.00 6.24
N TYR A 92 11.59 12.78 6.21
CA TYR A 92 10.62 13.24 7.20
C TYR A 92 9.79 12.05 7.67
N THR A 93 9.11 12.27 8.79
CA THR A 93 8.25 11.29 9.43
C THR A 93 6.82 11.80 9.50
N LEU A 94 5.89 10.86 9.48
CA LEU A 94 4.52 11.03 9.97
C LEU A 94 4.36 10.03 11.11
N THR A 95 4.00 10.50 12.30
CA THR A 95 3.60 9.63 13.42
C THR A 95 2.14 9.89 13.75
N LEU A 96 1.37 8.83 13.89
CA LEU A 96 -0.02 8.88 14.34
C LEU A 96 -0.07 8.43 15.81
N PHE A 97 -0.77 9.17 16.64
CA PHE A 97 -0.92 8.90 18.07
C PHE A 97 -2.40 8.66 18.42
N GLU A 98 -2.62 7.84 19.44
CA GLU A 98 -3.89 7.69 20.13
C GLU A 98 -3.65 7.70 21.64
N ALA A 99 -4.31 8.57 22.38
CA ALA A 99 -4.11 8.76 23.82
C ALA A 99 -2.63 9.03 24.19
N GLY A 100 -1.93 9.83 23.36
CA GLY A 100 -0.49 10.08 23.49
C GLY A 100 0.42 8.90 23.11
N ILE A 101 -0.13 7.73 22.76
CA ILE A 101 0.64 6.53 22.41
C ILE A 101 0.82 6.46 20.88
N PRO A 102 2.05 6.27 20.36
CA PRO A 102 2.26 6.15 18.93
C PRO A 102 1.71 4.81 18.40
N ILE A 103 0.80 4.86 17.43
CA ILE A 103 0.11 3.70 16.84
C ILE A 103 0.56 3.36 15.42
N GLY A 104 1.57 4.07 14.92
CA GLY A 104 2.19 3.83 13.64
C GLY A 104 2.76 5.08 13.00
N GLY A 105 3.50 4.89 11.92
CA GLY A 105 4.13 5.99 11.21
C GLY A 105 4.56 5.65 9.79
N ALA A 106 5.13 6.66 9.15
CA ALA A 106 5.72 6.57 7.84
C ALA A 106 6.99 7.41 7.76
N ILE A 107 7.96 6.92 6.98
CA ILE A 107 9.15 7.66 6.57
C ILE A 107 8.96 8.04 5.10
N PHE A 108 9.14 9.32 4.78
CA PHE A 108 8.94 9.83 3.42
C PHE A 108 9.93 10.92 3.04
N THR A 109 9.97 11.25 1.75
CA THR A 109 10.75 12.37 1.20
C THR A 109 9.84 13.34 0.47
N LEU A 110 10.13 14.64 0.59
CA LEU A 110 9.53 15.68 -0.23
C LEU A 110 10.44 15.96 -1.42
N ARG A 111 9.92 15.76 -2.63
CA ARG A 111 10.61 16.06 -3.89
C ARG A 111 9.89 17.21 -4.60
N THR A 112 10.45 17.68 -5.71
CA THR A 112 9.92 18.84 -6.46
C THR A 112 8.41 18.74 -6.67
N TYR A 113 7.93 17.67 -7.33
CA TYR A 113 6.52 17.50 -7.69
C TYR A 113 5.77 16.42 -6.91
N LYS A 114 6.43 15.69 -6.00
CA LYS A 114 5.84 14.52 -5.31
C LYS A 114 6.30 14.36 -3.87
N LEU A 115 5.44 13.75 -3.07
CA LEU A 115 5.79 13.10 -1.80
C LEU A 115 6.02 11.61 -2.07
N SER A 116 7.13 11.05 -1.61
CA SER A 116 7.44 9.62 -1.80
C SER A 116 7.64 8.94 -0.44
N ILE A 117 6.74 8.01 -0.11
CA ILE A 117 6.84 7.15 1.05
C ILE A 117 7.93 6.10 0.78
N ALA A 118 8.85 5.95 1.74
CA ALA A 118 9.89 4.93 1.73
C ALA A 118 9.48 3.72 2.59
N PHE A 119 9.01 3.98 3.81
CA PHE A 119 8.58 2.96 4.76
C PHE A 119 7.30 3.41 5.46
N ARG A 120 6.45 2.46 5.85
CA ARG A 120 5.29 2.73 6.70
C ARG A 120 4.87 1.48 7.46
N VAL A 121 4.39 1.67 8.68
CA VAL A 121 3.78 0.62 9.50
C VAL A 121 2.75 1.25 10.41
N TYR A 122 1.58 0.65 10.50
CA TYR A 122 0.49 1.08 11.37
C TYR A 122 -0.16 -0.13 12.00
N PHE A 123 -0.63 -0.01 13.23
CA PHE A 123 -1.50 -1.01 13.82
C PHE A 123 -2.76 -1.23 12.97
N PRO A 124 -3.28 -2.48 12.91
CA PRO A 124 -4.46 -2.79 12.12
C PRO A 124 -5.68 -1.99 12.60
N ASP A 125 -5.77 -1.80 13.92
CA ASP A 125 -6.87 -1.16 14.61
C ASP A 125 -6.38 -0.11 15.61
N TRP A 126 -7.28 0.79 15.98
CA TRP A 126 -7.11 1.69 17.12
C TRP A 126 -7.07 0.88 18.41
N GLN A 127 -6.16 1.25 19.31
CA GLN A 127 -5.92 0.54 20.56
C GLN A 127 -6.96 0.91 21.63
N VAL A 128 -7.38 2.18 21.67
CA VAL A 128 -8.41 2.68 22.59
C VAL A 128 -9.78 2.68 21.91
N ASN A 129 -9.89 3.30 20.74
CA ASN A 129 -11.16 3.50 20.04
C ASN A 129 -11.49 2.36 19.05
N LYS A 130 -11.55 1.11 19.55
CA LYS A 130 -11.70 -0.12 18.72
C LYS A 130 -12.94 -0.17 17.83
N LYS A 131 -13.96 0.65 18.08
CA LYS A 131 -15.20 0.72 17.27
C LYS A 131 -15.11 1.65 16.06
N LEU A 132 -13.98 2.33 15.84
CA LEU A 132 -13.81 3.23 14.71
C LEU A 132 -13.65 2.45 13.40
N ALA A 133 -14.56 2.71 12.45
CA ALA A 133 -14.55 2.04 11.15
C ALA A 133 -13.41 2.51 10.22
N CYS A 134 -12.84 3.70 10.46
CA CYS A 134 -11.70 4.22 9.72
C CYS A 134 -10.43 3.74 10.42
N SER A 135 -9.66 2.82 9.83
CA SER A 135 -8.46 2.28 10.48
C SER A 135 -7.32 3.31 10.56
N PRO A 136 -6.32 3.10 11.44
CA PRO A 136 -5.13 3.96 11.52
C PRO A 136 -4.44 4.15 10.16
N ALA A 137 -4.27 3.07 9.40
CA ALA A 137 -3.65 3.11 8.07
C ALA A 137 -4.47 3.94 7.06
N LEU A 138 -5.81 3.87 7.11
CA LEU A 138 -6.67 4.66 6.23
C LEU A 138 -6.64 6.14 6.61
N PHE A 139 -6.66 6.46 7.90
CA PHE A 139 -6.58 7.85 8.35
C PHE A 139 -5.20 8.45 8.05
N ALA A 140 -4.12 7.70 8.27
CA ALA A 140 -2.77 8.14 7.92
C ALA A 140 -2.61 8.41 6.42
N GLU A 141 -3.27 7.63 5.56
CA GLU A 141 -3.33 7.87 4.12
C GLU A 141 -4.00 9.22 3.78
N TYR A 142 -5.09 9.57 4.49
CA TYR A 142 -5.71 10.88 4.38
C TYR A 142 -4.76 12.00 4.84
N ILE A 143 -4.17 11.86 6.02
CA ILE A 143 -3.27 12.86 6.61
C ILE A 143 -2.04 13.11 5.72
N ILE A 144 -1.40 12.06 5.19
CA ILE A 144 -0.24 12.23 4.30
C ILE A 144 -0.62 12.79 2.93
N THR A 145 -1.84 12.50 2.44
CA THR A 145 -2.37 13.13 1.21
C THR A 145 -2.61 14.62 1.44
N LYS A 146 -3.19 15.01 2.58
CA LYS A 146 -3.39 16.42 2.98
C LYS A 146 -2.05 17.15 3.07
N HIS A 147 -1.06 16.55 3.74
CA HIS A 147 0.27 17.14 3.84
C HIS A 147 0.94 17.29 2.47
N ALA A 148 0.77 16.33 1.55
CA ALA A 148 1.26 16.47 0.19
C ALA A 148 0.60 17.66 -0.54
N GLN A 149 -0.71 17.87 -0.35
CA GLN A 149 -1.44 19.02 -0.89
C GLN A 149 -0.92 20.34 -0.30
N GLU A 150 -0.78 20.45 1.01
CA GLU A 150 -0.24 21.64 1.71
C GLU A 150 1.19 22.00 1.27
N LYS A 151 1.96 21.00 0.83
CA LYS A 151 3.32 21.18 0.28
C LYS A 151 3.34 21.33 -1.25
N ASN A 152 2.20 21.64 -1.87
CA ASN A 152 2.03 21.85 -3.31
C ASN A 152 2.56 20.68 -4.15
N LYS A 153 2.37 19.44 -3.67
CA LYS A 153 2.76 18.24 -4.42
C LYS A 153 1.61 17.82 -5.32
N THR A 154 1.96 17.35 -6.52
CA THR A 154 0.98 16.85 -7.50
C THR A 154 0.70 15.37 -7.34
N LYS A 155 1.61 14.64 -6.68
CA LYS A 155 1.56 13.17 -6.54
C LYS A 155 2.05 12.68 -5.18
N LEU A 156 1.44 11.60 -4.71
CA LEU A 156 1.90 10.75 -3.62
C LEU A 156 2.37 9.40 -4.20
N VAL A 157 3.52 8.88 -3.77
CA VAL A 157 4.10 7.63 -4.26
C VAL A 157 4.38 6.66 -3.11
N HIS A 158 3.87 5.43 -3.19
CA HIS A 158 3.94 4.43 -2.11
C HIS A 158 5.13 3.46 -2.22
N GLY A 159 6.27 3.94 -2.71
CA GLY A 159 7.44 3.08 -2.93
C GLY A 159 7.24 2.05 -4.03
N SER A 160 8.06 1.00 -3.99
CA SER A 160 8.09 -0.07 -4.98
C SER A 160 7.50 -1.34 -4.40
N ASP A 161 6.63 -2.00 -5.15
CA ASP A 161 6.11 -3.32 -4.80
C ASP A 161 6.63 -4.36 -5.78
N ARG A 162 6.67 -5.62 -5.35
CA ARG A 162 6.92 -6.78 -6.21
C ARG A 162 5.60 -7.28 -6.81
N ASN A 163 5.68 -7.84 -8.00
CA ASN A 163 4.57 -8.40 -8.75
C ASN A 163 4.94 -9.84 -9.15
N PRO A 164 4.03 -10.83 -9.05
CA PRO A 164 2.66 -10.76 -8.56
C PRO A 164 2.48 -10.70 -7.03
N TYR A 165 1.35 -10.13 -6.61
CA TYR A 165 0.81 -10.29 -5.25
C TYR A 165 0.24 -11.69 -5.07
N GLY A 166 0.22 -12.20 -3.83
CA GLY A 166 0.00 -13.60 -3.49
C GLY A 166 1.30 -14.42 -3.51
N ILE A 167 2.33 -13.93 -4.21
CA ILE A 167 3.68 -14.52 -4.20
C ILE A 167 4.61 -13.71 -3.31
N TYR A 168 4.74 -12.42 -3.62
CA TYR A 168 5.76 -11.58 -3.00
C TYR A 168 5.21 -10.62 -1.93
N SER A 169 3.89 -10.48 -1.84
CA SER A 169 3.15 -9.60 -0.93
C SER A 169 1.67 -9.97 -0.94
N SER A 170 0.90 -9.62 0.09
CA SER A 170 -0.53 -9.96 0.13
C SER A 170 -1.35 -9.19 -0.91
N ILE A 171 -2.35 -9.84 -1.51
CA ILE A 171 -3.31 -9.21 -2.45
C ILE A 171 -4.02 -8.01 -1.81
N GLY A 172 -4.30 -8.09 -0.50
CA GLY A 172 -4.92 -7.01 0.26
C GLY A 172 -4.14 -5.69 0.22
N VAL A 173 -2.82 -5.72 0.04
CA VAL A 173 -2.02 -4.48 -0.12
C VAL A 173 -2.37 -3.75 -1.42
N ALA A 174 -2.52 -4.49 -2.53
CA ALA A 174 -2.94 -3.92 -3.81
C ALA A 174 -4.36 -3.36 -3.73
N ILE A 175 -5.29 -4.13 -3.15
CA ILE A 175 -6.69 -3.72 -2.93
C ILE A 175 -6.77 -2.45 -2.09
N PHE A 176 -6.01 -2.38 -0.98
CA PHE A 176 -5.95 -1.18 -0.16
C PHE A 176 -5.51 0.04 -0.97
N LYS A 177 -4.44 -0.10 -1.77
CA LYS A 177 -3.90 0.99 -2.60
C LYS A 177 -4.92 1.49 -3.64
N LEU A 178 -5.62 0.59 -4.33
CA LEU A 178 -6.73 0.96 -5.20
C LEU A 178 -7.83 1.70 -4.42
N SER A 179 -8.18 1.21 -3.24
CA SER A 179 -9.25 1.79 -2.40
C SER A 179 -9.00 3.22 -1.92
N VAL A 180 -7.74 3.65 -1.94
CA VAL A 180 -7.32 5.00 -1.55
C VAL A 180 -6.90 5.85 -2.75
N GLY A 181 -7.20 5.41 -3.99
CA GLY A 181 -7.00 6.18 -5.21
C GLY A 181 -5.65 6.02 -5.88
N CYS A 182 -4.87 5.02 -5.49
CA CYS A 182 -3.62 4.75 -6.16
C CYS A 182 -3.85 3.97 -7.46
N TYR A 183 -3.04 4.28 -8.47
CA TYR A 183 -2.89 3.48 -9.68
C TYR A 183 -1.46 2.95 -9.81
N PRO A 184 -1.28 1.76 -10.38
CA PRO A 184 0.03 1.18 -10.58
C PRO A 184 0.73 1.77 -11.81
N VAL A 185 2.05 1.94 -11.71
CA VAL A 185 2.93 2.38 -12.81
C VAL A 185 4.18 1.53 -12.89
N VAL A 186 4.63 1.25 -14.12
CA VAL A 186 5.86 0.52 -14.42
C VAL A 186 7.08 1.33 -13.93
N GLN A 187 8.08 0.63 -13.41
CA GLN A 187 9.36 1.24 -13.07
C GLN A 187 10.12 1.70 -14.31
N TYR A 188 11.18 2.49 -14.10
CA TYR A 188 12.10 2.77 -15.19
C TYR A 188 12.96 1.51 -15.37
N ASN A 189 13.08 1.02 -16.61
CA ASN A 189 13.77 -0.24 -16.95
C ASN A 189 13.26 -1.43 -16.11
N PRO A 190 12.00 -1.86 -16.31
CA PRO A 190 11.48 -3.01 -15.58
C PRO A 190 12.26 -4.28 -15.98
N GLU A 191 12.59 -5.09 -15.00
CA GLU A 191 12.87 -6.50 -15.24
C GLU A 191 11.54 -7.18 -15.59
N ILE A 192 11.50 -7.92 -16.70
CA ILE A 192 10.26 -8.45 -17.29
C ILE A 192 10.27 -9.97 -17.19
N GLU A 193 9.14 -10.54 -16.82
CA GLU A 193 8.89 -11.98 -16.76
C GLU A 193 7.54 -12.30 -17.42
N THR A 194 7.40 -13.52 -17.91
CA THR A 194 6.15 -14.06 -18.43
C THR A 194 5.75 -15.26 -17.60
N ILE A 195 4.49 -15.30 -17.16
CA ILE A 195 3.92 -16.40 -16.39
C ILE A 195 2.77 -17.05 -17.17
N ASP A 196 2.71 -18.39 -17.15
CA ASP A 196 1.51 -19.11 -17.60
C ASP A 196 0.52 -19.24 -16.44
N THR A 197 -0.59 -18.52 -16.53
CA THR A 197 -1.65 -18.50 -15.52
C THR A 197 -2.28 -19.87 -15.26
N THR A 198 -2.14 -20.84 -16.18
CA THR A 198 -2.68 -22.20 -16.00
C THR A 198 -1.86 -23.03 -15.01
N THR A 199 -0.59 -22.68 -14.80
CA THR A 199 0.32 -23.40 -13.90
C THR A 199 0.27 -22.87 -12.46
N VAL A 200 -0.44 -21.77 -12.23
CA VAL A 200 -0.45 -21.06 -10.95
C VAL A 200 -1.29 -21.79 -9.89
N GLN A 201 -0.61 -22.35 -8.89
CA GLN A 201 -1.22 -23.11 -7.79
C GLN A 201 -1.56 -22.27 -6.54
N LYS A 202 -1.60 -20.94 -6.63
CA LYS A 202 -2.08 -20.07 -5.52
C LYS A 202 -2.90 -18.88 -5.99
N ASN A 203 -3.65 -18.27 -5.07
CA ASN A 203 -4.35 -17.03 -5.36
C ASN A 203 -3.32 -15.92 -5.59
N ILE A 204 -3.32 -15.32 -6.79
CA ILE A 204 -2.43 -14.21 -7.12
C ILE A 204 -3.17 -13.05 -7.77
N PHE A 205 -2.65 -11.85 -7.56
CA PHE A 205 -3.07 -10.65 -8.27
C PHE A 205 -1.88 -10.11 -9.06
N LEU A 206 -1.99 -10.21 -10.38
CA LEU A 206 -0.92 -9.97 -11.33
C LEU A 206 -1.21 -8.71 -12.13
N LEU A 207 -0.29 -7.74 -12.07
CA LEU A 207 -0.37 -6.52 -12.87
C LEU A 207 0.29 -6.76 -14.23
N GLU A 208 -0.44 -6.53 -15.33
CA GLU A 208 0.07 -6.74 -16.69
C GLU A 208 1.02 -5.61 -17.10
N LEU A 209 2.09 -5.95 -17.82
CA LEU A 209 2.96 -4.95 -18.42
C LEU A 209 2.22 -4.26 -19.59
N PRO A 210 1.98 -2.93 -19.53
CA PRO A 210 1.29 -2.23 -20.60
C PRO A 210 2.15 -2.20 -21.87
N LYS A 211 1.50 -2.35 -23.03
CA LYS A 211 2.15 -2.23 -24.35
C LYS A 211 2.65 -0.81 -24.63
N GLN A 212 1.97 0.19 -24.08
CA GLN A 212 2.27 1.61 -24.28
C GLN A 212 2.12 2.36 -22.96
N GLN A 213 2.91 3.42 -22.78
CA GLN A 213 2.94 4.25 -21.57
C GLN A 213 3.41 3.51 -20.32
N ARG A 214 3.45 4.22 -19.19
CA ARG A 214 3.91 3.68 -17.90
C ARG A 214 2.79 3.27 -16.97
N ARG A 215 1.56 3.69 -17.21
CA ARG A 215 0.43 3.35 -16.33
C ARG A 215 -0.01 1.91 -16.64
N ILE A 216 -0.12 1.10 -15.61
CA ILE A 216 -0.67 -0.26 -15.74
C ILE A 216 -2.19 -0.13 -15.59
N THR A 217 -2.92 -0.54 -16.63
CA THR A 217 -4.39 -0.44 -16.70
C THR A 217 -5.11 -1.77 -16.61
N ASP A 218 -4.36 -2.87 -16.72
CA ASP A 218 -4.90 -4.23 -16.81
C ASP A 218 -4.20 -5.14 -15.79
N ALA A 219 -4.98 -6.03 -15.20
CA ALA A 219 -4.55 -6.96 -14.19
C ALA A 219 -5.39 -8.24 -14.22
N TYR A 220 -4.83 -9.30 -13.66
CA TYR A 220 -5.46 -10.61 -13.56
C TYR A 220 -5.52 -11.05 -12.10
N LEU A 221 -6.70 -11.44 -11.64
CA LEU A 221 -6.90 -12.15 -10.39
C LEU A 221 -7.03 -13.64 -10.71
N ILE A 222 -6.00 -14.42 -10.42
CA ILE A 222 -6.02 -15.87 -10.57
C ILE A 222 -6.40 -16.46 -9.22
N THR A 223 -7.54 -17.16 -9.14
CA THR A 223 -8.14 -17.61 -7.87
C THR A 223 -9.07 -18.81 -8.09
N THR A 224 -9.52 -19.47 -7.03
CA THR A 224 -10.67 -20.40 -7.10
C THR A 224 -12.00 -19.64 -7.04
N LYS A 225 -13.10 -20.30 -7.45
CA LYS A 225 -14.46 -19.75 -7.31
C LYS A 225 -14.79 -19.44 -5.85
N ASP A 226 -14.40 -20.33 -4.92
CA ASP A 226 -14.68 -20.17 -3.50
C ASP A 226 -13.94 -18.99 -2.86
N ALA A 227 -12.71 -18.73 -3.30
CA ALA A 227 -11.87 -17.66 -2.77
C ALA A 227 -12.15 -16.29 -3.42
N ALA A 228 -12.78 -16.25 -4.60
CA ALA A 228 -13.00 -15.01 -5.34
C ALA A 228 -13.78 -13.95 -4.55
N LYS A 229 -14.75 -14.39 -3.72
CA LYS A 229 -15.54 -13.50 -2.83
C LYS A 229 -14.66 -12.66 -1.89
N ASN A 230 -13.50 -13.19 -1.48
CA ASN A 230 -12.58 -12.49 -0.59
C ASN A 230 -11.85 -11.32 -1.29
N PHE A 231 -11.91 -11.26 -2.61
CA PHE A 231 -11.18 -10.29 -3.44
C PHE A 231 -12.10 -9.41 -4.30
N GLU A 232 -13.42 -9.48 -4.14
CA GLU A 232 -14.41 -8.68 -4.90
C GLU A 232 -14.12 -7.18 -4.87
N GLN A 233 -13.52 -6.70 -3.79
CA GLN A 233 -13.14 -5.29 -3.69
C GLN A 233 -12.15 -4.85 -4.78
N ALA A 234 -11.30 -5.75 -5.29
CA ALA A 234 -10.39 -5.46 -6.39
C ALA A 234 -11.12 -5.03 -7.67
N LEU A 235 -12.34 -5.51 -7.88
CA LEU A 235 -13.16 -5.24 -9.08
C LEU A 235 -13.86 -3.89 -9.04
N LYS A 236 -13.93 -3.23 -7.87
CA LYS A 236 -14.69 -1.98 -7.69
C LYS A 236 -14.04 -0.74 -8.30
N TYR A 237 -12.82 -0.86 -8.83
CA TYR A 237 -11.96 0.26 -9.24
C TYR A 237 -11.61 0.20 -10.74
N GLU A 238 -12.54 -0.21 -11.59
CA GLU A 238 -12.34 -0.41 -13.04
C GLU A 238 -11.74 0.82 -13.77
N ASN A 239 -12.15 2.03 -13.37
CA ASN A 239 -11.60 3.28 -13.90
C ASN A 239 -10.10 3.49 -13.58
N GLN A 240 -9.59 2.79 -12.56
CA GLN A 240 -8.20 2.84 -12.15
C GLN A 240 -7.40 1.69 -12.75
N LEU A 241 -7.96 0.48 -12.68
CA LEU A 241 -7.36 -0.79 -13.08
C LEU A 241 -8.46 -1.79 -13.44
N ARG A 242 -8.47 -2.27 -14.68
CA ARG A 242 -9.36 -3.36 -15.11
C ARG A 242 -8.80 -4.68 -14.61
N VAL A 243 -9.66 -5.48 -13.97
CA VAL A 243 -9.26 -6.76 -13.39
C VAL A 243 -10.08 -7.87 -14.04
N GLN A 244 -9.40 -8.81 -14.69
CA GLN A 244 -10.01 -10.04 -15.21
C GLN A 244 -9.79 -11.18 -14.21
N ILE A 245 -10.82 -11.98 -13.95
CA ILE A 245 -10.69 -13.15 -13.09
C ILE A 245 -10.41 -14.37 -13.96
N ILE A 246 -9.38 -15.14 -13.58
CA ILE A 246 -9.11 -16.45 -14.14
C ILE A 246 -9.36 -17.46 -13.03
N TYR A 247 -10.38 -18.30 -13.23
CA TYR A 247 -10.64 -19.40 -12.32
C TYR A 247 -9.70 -20.55 -12.63
N ARG A 248 -9.01 -21.02 -11.59
CA ARG A 248 -8.34 -22.32 -11.61
C ARG A 248 -9.33 -23.38 -11.15
N ASP A 249 -9.18 -24.60 -11.67
CA ASP A 249 -9.95 -25.73 -11.18
C ASP A 249 -9.56 -26.03 -9.71
N ASN A 250 -10.54 -26.41 -8.90
CA ASN A 250 -10.30 -26.95 -7.57
C ASN A 250 -9.67 -28.34 -7.74
N ASN A 251 -8.39 -28.40 -8.12
CA ASN A 251 -7.67 -29.65 -7.99
C ASN A 251 -7.43 -29.86 -6.49
N GLU A 252 -8.28 -30.70 -5.90
CA GLU A 252 -8.08 -31.34 -4.60
C GLU A 252 -6.70 -32.02 -4.61
N LEU A 253 -5.68 -31.29 -4.20
CA LEU A 253 -4.49 -31.88 -3.60
C LEU A 253 -4.63 -31.74 -2.08
N ASP A 254 -5.69 -32.34 -1.57
CA ASP A 254 -5.86 -32.72 -0.16
C ASP A 254 -5.52 -34.23 0.01
N ALA A 255 -4.60 -34.73 -0.82
CA ALA A 255 -4.00 -36.05 -0.68
C ALA A 255 -2.80 -35.98 0.28
N SER A 256 -3.04 -35.57 1.51
CA SER A 256 -2.14 -35.87 2.64
C SER A 256 -2.93 -36.00 3.94
N LYS A 257 -3.90 -36.91 3.92
CA LYS A 257 -4.28 -37.73 5.08
C LYS A 257 -4.20 -39.19 4.64
N SER A 258 -3.00 -39.75 4.74
CA SER A 258 -2.76 -41.19 4.80
C SER A 258 -1.88 -41.43 6.02
#